data_AF-A0A7V3GU14-F1
#
_entry.id   AF-A0A7V3GU14-F1
#
_cell.length_a   1.000
_cell.length_b   1.000
_cell.length_c   1.000
_cell.angle_alpha   90.00
_cell.angle_beta   90.00
_cell.angle_gamma   90.00
#
_symmetry.space_group_name_H-M   'P 1'
#
loop_
_entity.id
_entity.type
_entity.pdbx_description
1 polymer ?
#
loop_
_entity_poly.entity_id
_entity_poly.type
_entity_poly.pdbx_seq_one_letter_code
_entity_poly.pdbx_strand_id
1 'polypeptide(L)'
;ALPDAIEEVSQADQDAFNQDGLGYLADKARTLDALPSDAWEPDLAAFDALIASLAIEGMPETGLMQGSWLWVGQRALGSDAPTPVLDPPAYEIAFGEGDVQVRADCKRADGTYAADGGMTGALSLTLNPTTMQICSEDSQADAFLTALSQVDRFAIAPGAHTMQLFLPDGSVMSFAQAE
;
A
#
# COMPACT_ATOMS: atom_id res chain seq x y z
N ALA A 1 4.06 -14.33 -35.60
CA ALA A 1 3.13 -14.65 -34.50
C ALA A 1 3.83 -15.64 -33.58
N LEU A 2 3.59 -15.56 -32.28
CA LEU A 2 3.95 -16.66 -31.39
C LEU A 2 3.05 -17.86 -31.72
N PRO A 3 3.55 -19.09 -31.53
CA PRO A 3 2.71 -20.27 -31.63
C PRO A 3 1.61 -20.24 -30.55
N ASP A 4 0.37 -20.55 -30.92
CA ASP A 4 -0.77 -20.58 -29.99
C ASP A 4 -0.81 -21.90 -29.19
N ALA A 5 -0.10 -22.91 -29.70
CA ALA A 5 0.03 -24.23 -29.08
C ALA A 5 1.48 -24.73 -29.09
N ILE A 6 1.85 -25.59 -28.13
CA ILE A 6 3.23 -26.07 -28.01
C ILE A 6 3.67 -26.91 -29.23
N GLU A 7 2.71 -27.54 -29.90
CA GLU A 7 2.91 -28.31 -31.12
C GLU A 7 3.32 -27.44 -32.33
N GLU A 8 3.07 -26.12 -32.26
CA GLU A 8 3.43 -25.15 -33.30
C GLU A 8 4.83 -24.56 -33.08
N VAL A 9 5.48 -24.87 -31.95
CA VAL A 9 6.85 -24.42 -31.67
C VAL A 9 7.80 -25.14 -32.61
N SER A 10 8.45 -24.37 -33.49
CA SER A 10 9.39 -24.92 -34.47
C SER A 10 10.59 -25.58 -33.80
N GLN A 11 11.19 -26.58 -34.46
CA GLN A 11 12.43 -27.19 -33.98
C GLN A 11 13.55 -26.14 -33.82
N ALA A 12 13.57 -25.12 -34.69
CA ALA A 12 14.53 -24.03 -34.60
C ALA A 12 14.36 -23.18 -33.34
N ASP A 13 13.11 -22.90 -32.93
CA ASP A 13 12.82 -22.21 -31.67
C ASP A 13 13.20 -23.07 -30.46
N GLN A 14 12.94 -24.38 -30.52
CA GLN A 14 13.35 -25.33 -29.46
C GLN A 14 14.87 -25.39 -29.33
N ASP A 15 15.59 -25.47 -30.44
CA ASP A 15 17.05 -25.53 -30.45
C ASP A 15 17.67 -24.21 -29.94
N ALA A 16 17.10 -23.07 -30.34
CA ALA A 16 17.53 -21.75 -29.87
C ALA A 16 17.34 -21.59 -28.34
N PHE A 17 16.19 -22.00 -27.82
CA PHE A 17 15.93 -22.02 -26.39
C PHE A 17 16.87 -22.96 -25.63
N ASN A 18 17.14 -24.15 -26.16
CA ASN A 18 18.03 -25.13 -25.52
C ASN A 18 19.50 -24.67 -25.50
N GLN A 19 19.92 -23.86 -26.47
CA GLN A 19 21.29 -23.31 -26.54
C GLN A 19 21.47 -22.11 -25.61
N ASP A 20 20.51 -21.18 -25.59
CA ASP A 20 20.53 -19.99 -24.75
C ASP A 20 19.10 -19.53 -24.42
N GLY A 21 18.54 -20.11 -23.36
CA GLY A 21 17.15 -19.84 -22.97
C GLY A 21 16.92 -18.38 -22.55
N LEU A 22 17.88 -17.75 -21.87
CA LEU A 22 17.72 -16.36 -21.43
C LEU A 22 17.83 -15.38 -22.61
N GLY A 23 18.78 -15.61 -23.52
CA GLY A 23 18.89 -14.82 -24.75
C GLY A 23 17.66 -14.97 -25.63
N TYR A 24 17.19 -16.20 -25.84
CA TYR A 24 15.97 -16.48 -26.61
C TYR A 24 14.74 -15.75 -26.02
N LEU A 25 14.54 -15.80 -24.70
CA LEU A 25 13.42 -15.11 -24.05
C LEU A 25 13.52 -13.58 -24.18
N ALA A 26 14.72 -13.01 -24.02
CA ALA A 26 14.94 -11.57 -24.21
C ALA A 26 14.62 -11.13 -25.65
N ASP A 27 14.97 -11.96 -26.64
CA ASP A 27 14.70 -11.68 -28.05
C ASP A 27 13.21 -11.76 -28.39
N LYS A 28 12.50 -12.75 -27.84
CA LYS A 28 11.03 -12.84 -27.98
C LYS A 28 10.33 -11.67 -27.29
N ALA A 29 10.77 -11.27 -26.10
CA ALA A 29 10.23 -10.09 -25.40
C ALA A 29 10.36 -8.82 -26.26
N ARG A 30 11.56 -8.53 -26.78
CA ARG A 30 11.77 -7.39 -27.68
C ARG A 30 10.90 -7.44 -28.94
N THR A 31 10.62 -8.64 -29.45
CA THR A 31 9.75 -8.82 -30.61
C THR A 31 8.30 -8.49 -30.28
N LEU A 32 7.80 -8.93 -29.11
CA LEU A 32 6.44 -8.65 -28.64
C LEU A 32 6.26 -7.17 -28.31
N ASP A 33 7.24 -6.55 -27.65
CA ASP A 33 7.22 -5.14 -27.27
C ASP A 33 7.19 -4.20 -28.50
N ALA A 34 7.67 -4.68 -29.66
CA ALA A 34 7.67 -3.93 -30.91
C ALA A 34 6.36 -4.08 -31.73
N LEU A 35 5.42 -4.92 -31.30
CA LEU A 35 4.14 -5.09 -32.00
C LEU A 35 3.24 -3.86 -31.79
N PRO A 36 2.46 -3.46 -32.82
CA PRO A 36 1.46 -2.39 -32.67
C PRO A 36 0.30 -2.82 -31.76
N SER A 37 -0.46 -1.85 -31.25
CA SER A 37 -1.55 -2.10 -30.30
C SER A 37 -2.66 -2.99 -30.83
N ASP A 38 -2.89 -2.98 -32.14
CA ASP A 38 -3.91 -3.77 -32.86
C ASP A 38 -3.46 -5.21 -33.19
N ALA A 39 -2.22 -5.59 -32.84
CA ALA A 39 -1.73 -6.96 -32.98
C ALA A 39 -2.21 -7.90 -31.85
N TRP A 40 -2.96 -7.38 -30.87
CA TRP A 40 -3.47 -8.09 -29.70
C TRP A 40 -4.99 -8.23 -29.79
N GLU A 41 -5.55 -9.29 -29.21
CA GLU A 41 -7.01 -9.48 -29.14
C GLU A 41 -7.46 -9.74 -27.69
N PRO A 42 -8.28 -8.86 -27.07
CA PRO A 42 -8.66 -7.54 -27.57
C PRO A 42 -7.44 -6.62 -27.75
N ASP A 43 -7.56 -5.58 -28.59
CA ASP A 43 -6.46 -4.65 -28.80
C ASP A 43 -6.06 -3.93 -27.50
N LEU A 44 -4.83 -3.43 -27.43
CA LEU A 44 -4.33 -2.80 -26.19
C LEU A 44 -5.13 -1.56 -25.80
N ALA A 45 -5.78 -0.87 -26.76
CA ALA A 45 -6.62 0.29 -26.45
C ALA A 45 -7.92 -0.12 -25.75
N ALA A 46 -8.51 -1.25 -26.14
CA ALA A 46 -9.67 -1.84 -25.47
C ALA A 46 -9.31 -2.33 -24.06
N PHE A 47 -8.10 -2.87 -23.88
CA PHE A 47 -7.59 -3.21 -22.55
C PHE A 47 -7.39 -1.96 -21.69
N ASP A 48 -6.76 -0.91 -22.23
CA ASP A 48 -6.59 0.37 -21.53
C ASP A 48 -7.93 0.99 -21.15
N ALA A 49 -8.94 0.92 -22.03
CA ALA A 49 -10.30 1.38 -21.75
C ALA A 49 -10.96 0.58 -20.60
N LEU A 50 -10.75 -0.73 -20.54
CA LEU A 50 -11.22 -1.57 -19.43
C LEU A 50 -10.54 -1.18 -18.12
N ILE A 51 -9.22 -1.03 -18.11
CA ILE A 51 -8.48 -0.59 -16.91
C ILE A 51 -8.94 0.80 -16.46
N ALA A 52 -9.11 1.73 -17.40
CA ALA A 52 -9.66 3.05 -17.10
C ALA A 52 -11.08 2.99 -16.53
N SER A 53 -11.91 2.05 -16.99
CA SER A 53 -13.26 1.83 -16.44
C SER A 53 -13.25 1.24 -15.02
N LEU A 54 -12.16 0.59 -14.61
CA LEU A 54 -11.96 0.06 -13.27
C LEU A 54 -11.38 1.10 -12.29
N ALA A 55 -10.96 2.28 -12.79
CA ALA A 55 -10.51 3.35 -11.93
C ALA A 55 -11.65 3.78 -11.00
N ILE A 56 -11.43 3.63 -9.69
CA ILE A 56 -12.39 4.11 -8.69
C ILE A 56 -12.26 5.63 -8.65
N GLU A 57 -13.30 6.31 -9.13
CA GLU A 57 -13.37 7.77 -9.11
C GLU A 57 -13.23 8.28 -7.66
N GLY A 58 -12.22 9.12 -7.41
CA GLY A 58 -11.92 9.67 -6.09
C GLY A 58 -10.86 8.91 -5.26
N MET A 59 -10.22 7.86 -5.79
CA MET A 59 -9.03 7.30 -5.13
C MET A 59 -7.85 8.29 -5.27
N PRO A 60 -7.21 8.71 -4.18
CA PRO A 60 -6.03 9.58 -4.28
C PRO A 60 -4.90 8.87 -5.04
N GLU A 61 -4.08 9.62 -5.78
CA GLU A 61 -2.97 9.07 -6.57
C GLU A 61 -1.96 8.28 -5.72
N THR A 62 -1.82 8.66 -4.44
CA THR A 62 -1.00 7.95 -3.46
C THR A 62 -1.72 6.77 -2.80
N GLY A 63 -3.00 6.56 -3.11
CA GLY A 63 -3.93 5.57 -2.57
C GLY A 63 -4.19 5.59 -1.06
N LEU A 64 -3.41 6.37 -0.29
CA LEU A 64 -3.71 6.74 1.08
C LEU A 64 -4.90 7.72 1.10
N MET A 65 -6.03 7.27 1.64
CA MET A 65 -7.24 8.10 1.69
C MET A 65 -7.13 9.18 2.77
N GLN A 66 -7.39 10.43 2.35
CA GLN A 66 -7.50 11.56 3.25
C GLN A 66 -8.66 11.35 4.24
N GLY A 67 -8.53 11.96 5.41
CA GLY A 67 -9.51 11.85 6.50
C GLY A 67 -8.94 11.23 7.76
N SER A 68 -9.84 11.01 8.72
CA SER A 68 -9.53 10.61 10.07
C SER A 68 -9.62 9.10 10.28
N TRP A 69 -8.65 8.56 11.00
CA TRP A 69 -8.49 7.14 11.30
C TRP A 69 -8.24 6.94 12.79
N LEU A 70 -9.01 6.06 13.41
CA LEU A 70 -8.93 5.71 14.83
C LEU A 70 -8.08 4.46 15.01
N TRP A 71 -7.10 4.50 15.91
CA TRP A 71 -6.28 3.33 16.23
C TRP A 71 -7.09 2.34 17.07
N VAL A 72 -7.30 1.13 16.54
CA VAL A 72 -8.17 0.11 17.18
C VAL A 72 -7.40 -1.10 17.71
N GLY A 73 -6.14 -1.29 17.28
CA GLY A 73 -5.32 -2.38 17.81
C GLY A 73 -3.92 -2.43 17.22
N GLN A 74 -3.09 -3.28 17.81
CA GLN A 74 -1.75 -3.58 17.32
C GLN A 74 -1.45 -5.06 17.44
N ARG A 75 -0.78 -5.64 16.45
CA ARG A 75 -0.35 -7.03 16.43
C ARG A 75 1.16 -7.09 16.28
N ALA A 76 1.84 -7.65 17.26
CA ALA A 76 3.28 -7.90 17.19
C ALA A 76 3.59 -9.04 16.20
N LEU A 77 4.81 -9.04 15.65
CA LEU A 77 5.31 -10.14 14.85
C LEU A 77 5.25 -11.47 15.63
N GLY A 78 4.70 -12.52 15.02
CA GLY A 78 4.57 -13.84 15.64
C GLY A 78 3.42 -13.99 16.65
N SER A 79 2.60 -12.95 16.85
CA SER A 79 1.34 -13.06 17.60
C SER A 79 0.17 -13.36 16.65
N ASP A 80 -0.66 -14.31 17.03
CA ASP A 80 -1.90 -14.65 16.32
C ASP A 80 -3.06 -13.69 16.65
N ALA A 81 -2.97 -12.97 17.78
CA ALA A 81 -4.02 -12.07 18.24
C ALA A 81 -3.53 -10.61 18.32
N PRO A 82 -4.32 -9.64 17.83
CA PRO A 82 -4.07 -8.23 18.07
C PRO A 82 -4.39 -7.86 19.53
N THR A 83 -3.57 -6.99 20.11
CA THR A 83 -3.87 -6.28 21.35
C THR A 83 -4.80 -5.10 21.05
N PRO A 84 -5.99 -5.02 21.66
CA PRO A 84 -6.93 -3.92 21.41
C PRO A 84 -6.48 -2.62 22.09
N VAL A 85 -6.85 -1.50 21.48
CA VAL A 85 -6.72 -0.16 22.10
C VAL A 85 -7.89 0.05 23.06
N LEU A 86 -7.59 0.55 24.27
CA LEU A 86 -8.60 0.67 25.33
C LEU A 86 -9.67 1.72 25.03
N ASP A 87 -9.30 2.83 24.40
CA ASP A 87 -10.19 3.94 24.05
C ASP A 87 -9.87 4.47 22.63
N PRO A 88 -10.28 3.77 21.55
CA PRO A 88 -9.93 4.15 20.18
C PRO A 88 -10.25 5.61 19.80
N PRO A 89 -11.38 6.21 20.21
CA PRO A 89 -11.64 7.64 20.00
C PRO A 89 -10.57 8.58 20.56
N ALA A 90 -9.77 8.16 21.54
CA ALA A 90 -8.67 8.96 22.07
C ALA A 90 -7.42 8.95 21.18
N TYR A 91 -7.30 8.02 20.21
CA TYR A 91 -6.12 7.83 19.36
C TYR A 91 -6.50 7.98 17.89
N GLU A 92 -6.18 9.13 17.32
CA GLU A 92 -6.57 9.50 15.96
C GLU A 92 -5.36 9.95 15.14
N ILE A 93 -5.32 9.55 13.87
CA ILE A 93 -4.45 10.11 12.84
C ILE A 93 -5.33 10.62 11.69
N ALA A 94 -5.13 11.87 11.30
CA ALA A 94 -5.86 12.52 10.21
C ALA A 94 -4.90 12.93 9.11
N PHE A 95 -5.12 12.44 7.89
CA PHE A 95 -4.31 12.76 6.71
C PHE A 95 -4.98 13.86 5.89
N GLY A 96 -4.25 14.94 5.64
CA GLY A 96 -4.60 16.03 4.73
C GLY A 96 -3.86 15.93 3.40
N GLU A 97 -3.61 17.08 2.75
CA GLU A 97 -2.82 17.13 1.51
C GLU A 97 -1.32 17.23 1.83
N GLY A 98 -0.73 16.09 2.22
CA GLY A 98 0.68 15.99 2.60
C GLY A 98 0.98 16.36 4.06
N ASP A 99 0.00 16.90 4.79
CA ASP A 99 0.05 17.12 6.23
C ASP A 99 -0.63 15.98 7.02
N VAL A 100 -0.23 15.82 8.28
CA VAL A 100 -0.83 14.86 9.20
C VAL A 100 -1.08 15.50 10.57
N GLN A 101 -2.22 15.20 11.17
CA GLN A 101 -2.56 15.55 12.54
C GLN A 101 -2.73 14.28 13.37
N VAL A 102 -2.19 14.29 14.59
CA VAL A 102 -2.22 13.15 15.50
C VAL A 102 -2.78 13.58 16.84
N ARG A 103 -3.80 12.87 17.32
CA ARG A 103 -4.24 12.88 18.72
C ARG A 103 -3.82 11.57 19.37
N ALA A 104 -3.04 11.65 20.43
CA ALA A 104 -2.56 10.53 21.23
C ALA A 104 -3.05 10.73 22.67
N ASP A 105 -4.31 10.38 22.91
CA ASP A 105 -5.02 10.68 24.15
C ASP A 105 -4.99 12.19 24.46
N CYS A 106 -4.29 12.60 25.51
CA CYS A 106 -4.15 14.00 25.89
C CYS A 106 -3.15 14.76 25.00
N LYS A 107 -2.23 14.07 24.34
CA LYS A 107 -1.17 14.68 23.51
C LYS A 107 -1.68 14.96 22.11
N ARG A 108 -1.18 16.04 21.51
CA ARG A 108 -1.38 16.36 20.10
C ARG A 108 -0.04 16.59 19.41
N ALA A 109 0.05 16.13 18.17
CA ALA A 109 1.14 16.45 17.25
C ALA A 109 0.56 16.78 15.87
N ASP A 110 1.33 17.55 15.13
CA ASP A 110 1.15 17.78 13.70
C ASP A 110 2.43 17.33 12.97
N GLY A 111 2.39 17.27 11.64
CA GLY A 111 3.54 16.84 10.87
C GLY A 111 3.26 16.79 9.38
N THR A 112 4.12 16.09 8.67
CA THR A 112 3.99 15.81 7.24
C THR A 112 4.10 14.32 6.97
N TYR A 113 3.59 13.88 5.83
CA TYR A 113 3.76 12.52 5.38
C TYR A 113 4.12 12.48 3.89
N ALA A 114 4.79 11.41 3.49
CA ALA A 114 4.95 11.04 2.09
C ALA A 114 4.48 9.59 1.92
N ALA A 115 3.56 9.40 0.96
CA ALA A 115 3.02 8.10 0.58
C ALA A 115 3.24 7.88 -0.92
N ASP A 116 3.58 6.66 -1.28
CA ASP A 116 3.71 6.21 -2.66
C ASP A 116 3.10 4.82 -2.81
N GLY A 117 2.41 4.59 -3.92
CA GLY A 117 1.62 3.40 -4.19
C GLY A 117 0.14 3.68 -4.38
N GLY A 118 -0.66 2.61 -4.36
CA GLY A 118 -2.12 2.66 -4.42
C GLY A 118 -2.73 2.30 -3.07
N MET A 119 -3.66 1.36 -3.04
CA MET A 119 -4.24 0.85 -1.78
C MET A 119 -3.22 0.16 -0.85
N THR A 120 -1.99 -0.04 -1.31
CA THR A 120 -0.85 -0.51 -0.53
C THR A 120 0.41 0.14 -1.05
N GLY A 121 1.34 0.48 -0.16
CA GLY A 121 2.48 1.30 -0.54
C GLY A 121 3.43 1.64 0.59
N ALA A 122 4.44 2.44 0.25
CA ALA A 122 5.36 3.02 1.21
C ALA A 122 4.71 4.22 1.91
N LEU A 123 4.97 4.37 3.20
CA LEU A 123 4.53 5.52 3.99
C LEU A 123 5.67 5.95 4.91
N SER A 124 5.93 7.25 4.94
CA SER A 124 6.82 7.87 5.92
C SER A 124 6.10 9.01 6.62
N LEU A 125 6.24 9.08 7.95
CA LEU A 125 5.67 10.12 8.79
C LEU A 125 6.78 10.96 9.41
N THR A 126 6.68 12.28 9.30
CA THR A 126 7.55 13.21 10.01
C THR A 126 6.71 14.02 10.98
N LEU A 127 6.68 13.58 12.24
CA LEU A 127 5.91 14.23 13.31
C LEU A 127 6.73 15.31 14.00
N ASN A 128 6.10 16.46 14.25
CA ASN A 128 6.65 17.51 15.10
C ASN A 128 6.55 17.12 16.59
N PRO A 129 7.30 17.80 17.47
CA PRO A 129 7.18 17.60 18.91
C PRO A 129 5.74 17.74 19.39
N THR A 130 5.32 16.84 20.26
CA THR A 130 3.96 16.86 20.83
C THR A 130 3.80 17.96 21.87
N THR A 131 2.56 18.27 22.21
CA THR A 131 2.23 19.02 23.42
C THR A 131 2.78 18.32 24.67
N MET A 132 3.44 19.08 25.55
CA MET A 132 4.04 18.59 26.80
C MET A 132 2.99 18.35 27.91
N GLN A 133 2.00 17.51 27.64
CA GLN A 133 1.00 17.06 28.62
C GLN A 133 1.35 15.67 29.16
N ILE A 134 1.07 15.45 30.45
CA ILE A 134 1.15 14.14 31.09
C ILE A 134 -0.24 13.51 31.00
N CYS A 135 -0.37 12.41 30.26
CA CYS A 135 -1.63 11.67 30.16
C CYS A 135 -1.84 10.79 31.41
N SER A 136 -3.00 10.14 31.50
CA SER A 136 -3.28 9.18 32.58
C SER A 136 -2.28 8.03 32.57
N GLU A 137 -2.13 7.32 33.70
CA GLU A 137 -1.22 6.17 33.80
C GLU A 137 -1.63 5.01 32.87
N ASP A 138 -2.92 4.88 32.56
CA ASP A 138 -3.46 3.88 31.63
C ASP A 138 -3.34 4.30 30.15
N SER A 139 -2.80 5.49 29.88
CA SER A 139 -2.67 6.02 28.53
C SER A 139 -1.69 5.20 27.70
N GLN A 140 -2.05 4.98 26.44
CA GLN A 140 -1.25 4.30 25.42
C GLN A 140 -0.54 5.31 24.50
N ALA A 141 -0.51 6.60 24.86
CA ALA A 141 0.00 7.68 24.01
C ALA A 141 1.44 7.47 23.55
N ASP A 142 2.34 7.07 24.46
CA ASP A 142 3.76 6.90 24.12
C ASP A 142 3.98 5.69 23.20
N ALA A 143 3.23 4.60 23.40
CA ALA A 143 3.28 3.43 22.52
C ALA A 143 2.78 3.77 21.12
N PHE A 144 1.65 4.50 21.03
CA PHE A 144 1.08 4.97 19.78
C PHE A 144 2.05 5.85 18.99
N LEU A 145 2.60 6.89 19.63
CA LEU A 145 3.54 7.84 18.99
C LEU A 145 4.85 7.16 18.56
N THR A 146 5.37 6.26 19.39
CA THR A 146 6.58 5.49 19.07
C THR A 146 6.36 4.58 17.87
N ALA A 147 5.19 3.94 17.78
CA ALA A 147 4.85 3.09 16.65
C ALA A 147 4.67 3.91 15.36
N LEU A 148 3.96 5.05 15.43
CA LEU A 148 3.80 5.97 14.28
C LEU A 148 5.13 6.47 13.73
N SER A 149 6.10 6.80 14.59
CA SER A 149 7.42 7.27 14.14
C SER A 149 8.25 6.23 13.38
N GLN A 150 7.83 4.95 13.41
CA GLN A 150 8.54 3.84 12.80
C GLN A 150 7.86 3.30 11.55
N VAL A 151 6.64 3.76 11.20
CA VAL A 151 5.88 3.23 10.07
C VAL A 151 6.68 3.36 8.77
N ASP A 152 6.70 2.28 7.97
CA ASP A 152 7.36 2.25 6.66
C ASP A 152 6.39 1.99 5.50
N ARG A 153 5.22 1.41 5.79
CA ARG A 153 4.24 0.99 4.79
C ARG A 153 2.82 1.08 5.32
N PHE A 154 1.88 1.13 4.38
CA PHE A 154 0.46 1.12 4.67
C PHE A 154 -0.30 0.15 3.74
N ALA A 155 -1.49 -0.25 4.18
CA ALA A 155 -2.48 -0.89 3.33
C ALA A 155 -3.89 -0.44 3.74
N ILE A 156 -4.73 -0.14 2.76
CA ILE A 156 -6.15 0.19 2.91
C ILE A 156 -6.97 -1.01 2.44
N ALA A 157 -7.92 -1.46 3.25
CA ALA A 157 -8.79 -2.57 2.86
C ALA A 157 -9.73 -2.16 1.71
N PRO A 158 -10.10 -3.10 0.82
CA PRO A 158 -11.14 -2.86 -0.17
C PRO A 158 -12.45 -2.42 0.52
N GLY A 159 -13.03 -1.30 0.09
CA GLY A 159 -14.20 -0.69 0.74
C GLY A 159 -13.86 0.36 1.82
N ALA A 160 -12.58 0.72 2.00
CA ALA A 160 -12.10 1.93 2.69
C ALA A 160 -12.34 2.08 4.21
N HIS A 161 -12.91 1.09 4.90
CA HIS A 161 -13.22 1.25 6.33
C HIS A 161 -12.08 0.91 7.30
N THR A 162 -11.02 0.24 6.83
CA THR A 162 -9.88 -0.14 7.66
C THR A 162 -8.55 0.14 6.97
N MET A 163 -7.58 0.55 7.78
CA MET A 163 -6.20 0.80 7.37
C MET A 163 -5.25 0.02 8.27
N GLN A 164 -4.16 -0.49 7.70
CA GLN A 164 -3.06 -1.09 8.43
C GLN A 164 -1.79 -0.30 8.17
N LEU A 165 -1.05 0.01 9.24
CA LEU A 165 0.30 0.55 9.16
C LEU A 165 1.29 -0.53 9.59
N PHE A 166 2.32 -0.74 8.79
CA PHE A 166 3.33 -1.76 9.01
C PHE A 166 4.62 -1.11 9.53
N LEU A 167 5.22 -1.75 10.52
CA LEU A 167 6.49 -1.35 11.11
C LEU A 167 7.61 -2.28 10.60
N PRO A 168 8.87 -1.79 10.57
CA PRO A 168 10.04 -2.57 10.14
C PRO A 168 10.29 -3.85 10.95
N ASP A 169 9.83 -3.89 12.20
CA ASP A 169 9.93 -5.05 13.09
C ASP A 169 8.90 -6.15 12.77
N GLY A 170 8.02 -5.91 11.78
CA GLY A 170 6.94 -6.81 11.39
C GLY A 170 5.65 -6.64 12.20
N SER A 171 5.60 -5.71 13.15
CA SER A 171 4.38 -5.34 13.85
C SER A 171 3.41 -4.58 12.94
N VAL A 172 2.11 -4.68 13.23
CA VAL A 172 1.05 -4.04 12.47
C VAL A 172 0.14 -3.26 13.40
N MET A 173 -0.08 -1.98 13.09
CA MET A 173 -1.12 -1.16 13.71
C MET A 173 -2.38 -1.22 12.83
N SER A 174 -3.53 -1.42 13.46
CA SER A 174 -4.84 -1.47 12.80
C SER A 174 -5.65 -0.22 13.11
N PHE A 175 -6.26 0.36 12.09
CA PHE A 175 -7.07 1.55 12.17
C PHE A 175 -8.44 1.33 11.53
N ALA A 176 -9.45 1.99 12.09
CA ALA A 176 -10.78 2.10 11.49
C ALA A 176 -11.02 3.56 11.07
N GLN A 177 -11.75 3.77 9.98
CA GLN A 177 -12.14 5.12 9.57
C GLN A 177 -13.01 5.76 10.66
N ALA A 178 -12.77 7.02 11.00
CA ALA A 178 -13.67 7.78 11.85
C ALA A 178 -14.97 8.10 11.08
N GLU A 179 -16.12 7.94 11.73
CA GLU A 179 -17.44 8.31 11.17
C GLU A 179 -17.66 9.83 11.16
#